data_AF-A0A357B4W6-F1
#
_entry.id   AF-A0A357B4W6-F1
#
_cell.length_a   1.000
_cell.length_b   1.000
_cell.length_c   1.000
_cell.angle_alpha   90.00
_cell.angle_beta   90.00
_cell.angle_gamma   90.00
#
_symmetry.space_group_name_H-M   'P 1'
#
loop_
_entity.id
_entity.type
_entity.pdbx_description
1 polymer ?
#
loop_
_entity_poly.entity_id
_entity_poly.type
_entity_poly.pdbx_seq_one_letter_code
_entity_poly.pdbx_strand_id
1 'polypeptide(L)' 'MRIEIELEDDGRWIAEVKDLPGVMRYGQSREEAISKVEALALRVIADRLEHGESIPELDELFAVSV' A
#
# COMPACT_ATOMS: atom_id res chain seq x y z
N MET A 1 3.69 -6.15 -4.85
CA MET A 1 2.54 -5.23 -4.71
C MET A 1 2.50 -4.24 -5.85
N ARG A 2 1.32 -3.96 -6.41
CA ARG A 2 1.10 -3.02 -7.52
C ARG A 2 0.29 -1.82 -7.05
N ILE A 3 0.81 -0.62 -7.32
CA ILE A 3 0.11 0.64 -7.10
C ILE A 3 -0.52 1.08 -8.42
N GLU A 4 -1.83 1.30 -8.42
CA GLU A 4 -2.52 2.07 -9.45
C GLU A 4 -2.67 3.51 -9.00
N ILE A 5 -2.57 4.44 -9.96
CA ILE A 5 -2.59 5.87 -9.70
C ILE A 5 -3.34 6.62 -10.79
N GLU A 6 -4.25 7.49 -10.37
CA GLU A 6 -5.16 8.22 -11.24
C GLU A 6 -5.27 9.69 -10.80
N LEU A 7 -5.52 10.58 -11.76
CA LEU A 7 -5.83 11.99 -11.52
C LEU A 7 -7.34 12.17 -11.62
N GLU A 8 -7.95 12.63 -10.54
CA GLU A 8 -9.38 12.89 -10.43
C GLU A 8 -9.78 14.19 -11.14
N ASP A 9 -11.08 14.32 -11.46
CA ASP A 9 -11.64 15.52 -12.09
C ASP A 9 -11.47 16.80 -11.26
N ASP A 10 -11.30 16.66 -9.94
CA ASP A 10 -11.04 17.77 -9.00
C ASP A 10 -9.55 18.14 -8.88
N GLY A 11 -8.68 17.46 -9.63
CA GLY A 11 -7.25 17.70 -9.66
C GLY A 11 -6.43 16.97 -8.58
N ARG A 12 -7.07 16.17 -7.70
CA ARG A 12 -6.35 15.33 -6.73
C ARG A 12 -5.86 14.04 -7.37
N TRP A 13 -4.75 13.53 -6.87
CA TRP A 13 -4.26 12.20 -7.22
C TRP A 13 -4.81 11.17 -6.24
N ILE A 14 -5.28 10.04 -6.72
CA ILE A 14 -5.60 8.86 -5.91
C ILE A 14 -4.62 7.74 -6.24
N ALA A 15 -4.10 7.09 -5.21
CA ALA A 15 -3.27 5.90 -5.35
C ALA A 15 -3.89 4.73 -4.58
N GLU A 16 -3.95 3.55 -5.18
CA GLU A 16 -4.52 2.32 -4.62
C GLU A 16 -3.54 1.14 -4.75
N VAL A 17 -3.42 0.30 -3.72
CA VAL A 17 -2.65 -0.96 -3.77
C VAL A 17 -3.58 -2.11 -4.13
N LYS A 18 -3.43 -2.69 -5.32
CA LYS A 18 -4.35 -3.74 -5.81
C LYS A 18 -4.34 -5.02 -5.00
N ASP A 19 -3.21 -5.35 -4.41
CA ASP A 19 -3.05 -6.54 -3.57
C ASP A 19 -3.66 -6.36 -2.17
N LEU A 20 -3.98 -5.10 -1.79
CA LEU A 20 -4.60 -4.78 -0.51
C LEU A 20 -5.90 -3.98 -0.72
N PRO A 21 -7.05 -4.66 -0.92
CA PRO A 21 -8.34 -3.98 -1.10
C PRO A 21 -8.62 -2.98 0.02
N GLY A 22 -9.00 -1.76 -0.35
CA GLY A 22 -9.27 -0.66 0.59
C GLY A 22 -8.04 0.17 0.98
N VAL A 23 -6.83 -0.21 0.55
CA VAL A 23 -5.61 0.57 0.76
C VAL A 23 -5.46 1.59 -0.35
N MET A 24 -6.03 2.77 -0.11
CA MET A 24 -5.95 3.91 -1.00
C MET A 24 -5.75 5.24 -0.27
N ARG A 25 -5.09 6.19 -0.92
CA ARG A 25 -4.86 7.55 -0.40
C ARG A 25 -4.89 8.60 -1.50
N TYR A 26 -5.42 9.76 -1.13
CA TYR A 26 -5.35 10.97 -1.94
C TYR A 26 -4.10 11.80 -1.65
N GLY A 27 -3.57 12.46 -2.67
CA GLY A 27 -2.50 13.46 -2.60
C GLY A 27 -2.75 14.64 -3.54
N GLN A 28 -2.10 15.77 -3.26
CA GLN A 28 -2.12 16.95 -4.13
C GLN A 28 -1.10 16.83 -5.28
N SER A 29 -0.14 15.90 -5.16
CA SER A 29 0.72 15.46 -6.25
C SER A 29 0.73 13.95 -6.39
N ARG A 30 1.22 13.48 -7.52
CA ARG A 30 1.42 12.06 -7.80
C ARG A 30 2.30 11.39 -6.73
N GLU A 31 3.41 12.05 -6.39
CA GLU A 31 4.38 11.57 -5.41
C GLU A 31 3.79 11.53 -4.00
N GLU A 32 2.98 12.52 -3.64
CA GLU A 32 2.32 12.57 -2.33
C GLU A 32 1.32 11.41 -2.18
N ALA A 33 0.51 11.13 -3.21
CA ALA A 33 -0.44 10.02 -3.19
C ALA A 33 0.28 8.67 -3.06
N ILE A 34 1.38 8.47 -3.81
CA ILE A 34 2.21 7.26 -3.72
C ILE A 34 2.79 7.09 -2.32
N SER A 35 3.49 8.11 -1.80
CA SER A 35 4.12 8.01 -0.48
C SER A 35 3.10 7.73 0.64
N LYS A 36 1.92 8.36 0.58
CA LYS A 36 0.84 8.12 1.53
C LYS A 36 0.29 6.69 1.43
N VAL A 37 0.11 6.16 0.23
CA VAL A 37 -0.44 4.81 0.06
C VAL A 37 0.57 3.73 0.46
N GLU A 38 1.86 3.92 0.17
CA GLU A 38 2.94 3.03 0.64
C GLU A 38 2.97 2.96 2.16
N ALA A 39 2.92 4.11 2.84
CA ALA A 39 2.91 4.16 4.29
C ALA A 39 1.65 3.52 4.89
N LEU A 40 0.51 3.55 4.19
CA LEU A 40 -0.69 2.83 4.63
C LEU A 40 -0.55 1.33 4.42
N ALA A 41 -0.03 0.90 3.27
CA ALA A 41 0.18 -0.50 2.95
C ALA A 41 1.05 -1.18 4.00
N LEU A 42 2.17 -0.54 4.38
CA LEU A 42 3.05 -1.05 5.45
C LEU A 42 2.34 -1.18 6.80
N ARG A 43 1.44 -0.26 7.15
CA ARG A 43 0.64 -0.35 8.38
C ARG A 43 -0.35 -1.51 8.35
N VAL A 44 -1.06 -1.68 7.24
CA VAL A 44 -2.00 -2.79 7.05
C VAL A 44 -1.27 -4.13 7.08
N ILE A 45 -0.10 -4.20 6.48
CA ILE A 45 0.76 -5.37 6.53
C ILE A 45 1.17 -5.69 7.97
N ALA A 46 1.64 -4.70 8.72
CA ALA A 46 2.03 -4.89 10.11
C ALA A 46 0.86 -5.40 10.97
N ASP A 47 -0.31 -4.77 10.85
CA ASP A 47 -1.52 -5.17 11.58
C ASP A 47 -1.95 -6.61 11.27
N ARG A 48 -1.94 -7.01 9.99
CA ARG A 48 -2.23 -8.39 9.58
C ARG A 48 -1.24 -9.41 10.16
N LEU A 49 0.06 -9.09 10.16
CA LEU A 49 1.08 -9.94 10.76
C LEU A 49 0.88 -10.09 12.28
N GLU A 50 0.51 -9.02 12.97
CA GLU A 50 0.21 -9.04 14.42
C GLU A 50 -0.99 -9.94 14.77
N HIS A 51 -1.95 -10.05 13.85
CA HIS A 51 -3.13 -10.91 14.02
C HIS A 51 -2.93 -12.34 13.48
N GLY A 52 -1.74 -12.67 12.97
CA GLY A 52 -1.43 -13.99 12.42
C GLY A 52 -2.06 -14.27 11.06
N GLU A 53 -2.46 -13.24 10.32
CA GLU A 53 -2.92 -13.36 8.95
C GLU A 53 -1.75 -13.61 8.00
N SER A 54 -1.95 -14.51 7.02
CA SER A 54 -0.96 -14.74 5.96
C SER A 54 -1.03 -13.60 4.93
N ILE A 55 0.15 -13.14 4.49
CA ILE A 55 0.30 -12.12 3.46
C ILE A 55 1.23 -12.69 2.38
N PRO A 56 0.68 -13.39 1.37
CA PRO A 56 1.47 -14.08 0.35
C PRO A 56 2.48 -13.17 -0.38
N GLU A 57 2.16 -11.88 -0.49
CA GLU A 57 3.02 -10.89 -1.14
C GLU A 57 4.33 -10.62 -0.39
N LEU A 58 4.47 -11.10 0.85
CA LEU A 58 5.63 -10.89 1.72
C LEU A 58 6.47 -12.14 1.96
N ASP A 59 6.05 -13.29 1.44
CA ASP A 59 6.72 -14.57 1.67
C ASP A 59 8.21 -14.54 1.28
N GLU A 60 8.59 -13.68 0.32
CA GLU A 60 9.97 -13.50 -0.14
C GLU A 60 10.66 -12.22 0.38
N LEU A 61 9.99 -11.41 1.22
CA LEU A 61 10.52 -10.10 1.62
C LEU A 61 11.62 -10.21 2.69
N PHE A 62 11.48 -11.16 3.61
CA PHE A 62 12.37 -11.28 4.76
C PHE A 62 13.31 -12.47 4.60
N ALA A 63 14.61 -12.19 4.58
CA ALA A 63 15.61 -13.23 4.76
C ALA A 63 15.76 -13.54 6.25
N VAL A 64 15.40 -14.76 6.65
CA VAL A 64 15.66 -15.28 8.00
C VAL A 64 16.91 -16.13 7.96
N SER A 65 17.98 -15.64 8.57
CA SER A 65 19.20 -16.42 8.82
C SER A 65 19.18 -16.94 10.25
N VAL A 66 19.59 -18.20 10.44
CA VAL A 66 19.81 -18.85 11.75
C VAL A 66 21.25 -18.76 12.20
#